data_AF-A0A519KZD7-F1
#
_entry.id   AF-A0A519KZD7-F1
#
_cell.length_a   1.000
_cell.length_b   1.000
_cell.length_c   1.000
_cell.angle_alpha   90.00
_cell.angle_beta   90.00
_cell.angle_gamma   90.00
#
_symmetry.space_group_name_H-M   'P 1'
#
loop_
_entity.id
_entity.type
_entity.pdbx_description
1 polymer ?
#
loop_
_entity_poly.entity_id
_entity_poly.type
_entity_poly.pdbx_seq_one_letter_code
_entity_poly.pdbx_strand_id
1 'polypeptide(L)'
;TEGNYTERELMLIKVRAVGKEREEIKRTADIFRGRIIDVTEKTYTIELTGDAGKLDAFIDAIDRAAILETVRTGASGIGRGERILRV
;
A
#
# COMPACT_ATOMS: atom_id res chain seq x y z
N THR A 1 15.12 4.31 17.43
CA THR A 1 13.83 3.64 17.71
C THR A 1 13.64 3.36 19.20
N GLU A 2 14.10 4.24 20.10
CA GLU A 2 13.87 4.01 21.53
C GLU A 2 12.45 4.44 21.92
N GLY A 3 11.63 3.46 22.31
CA GLY A 3 10.28 3.61 22.86
C GLY A 3 9.14 3.24 21.91
N ASN A 4 8.04 2.71 22.47
CA ASN A 4 6.88 2.22 21.71
C ASN A 4 6.24 3.33 20.86
N TYR A 5 6.01 3.03 19.58
CA TYR A 5 5.39 3.94 18.61
C TYR A 5 4.44 3.18 17.69
N THR A 6 3.60 3.90 16.95
CA THR A 6 2.87 3.36 15.82
C THR A 6 3.31 4.10 14.57
N GLU A 7 3.52 3.36 13.48
CA GLU A 7 3.85 3.94 12.18
C GLU A 7 2.80 3.56 11.14
N ARG A 8 2.61 4.47 10.19
CA ARG A 8 1.83 4.25 8.99
C ARG A 8 2.52 4.92 7.81
N GLU A 9 2.34 4.30 6.67
CA GLU A 9 2.75 4.79 5.38
C GLU A 9 1.57 4.61 4.41
N LEU A 10 1.43 5.57 3.50
CA LEU A 10 0.50 5.51 2.38
C LEU A 10 1.29 5.18 1.11
N MET A 11 0.76 4.24 0.34
CA MET A 11 1.28 3.88 -0.98
C MET A 11 0.18 3.96 -2.02
N LEU A 12 0.49 4.60 -3.15
CA LEU A 12 -0.26 4.48 -4.38
C LEU A 12 0.53 3.61 -5.34
N ILE A 13 -0.11 2.58 -5.89
CA ILE A 13 0.52 1.67 -6.83
C ILE A 13 -0.34 1.49 -8.07
N LYS A 14 0.25 1.81 -9.22
CA LYS A 14 -0.39 1.61 -10.52
C LYS A 14 0.11 0.31 -11.11
N VAL A 15 -0.83 -0.54 -11.50
CA VAL A 15 -0.56 -1.87 -12.03
C VAL A 15 -1.28 -2.07 -13.36
N ARG A 16 -0.66 -2.82 -14.27
CA ARG A 16 -1.33 -3.40 -15.43
C ARG A 16 -2.32 -4.45 -14.93
N ALA A 17 -3.55 -4.39 -15.42
CA ALA A 17 -4.62 -5.28 -15.03
C ALA A 17 -5.51 -5.58 -16.25
N VAL A 18 -5.27 -6.71 -16.92
CA VAL A 18 -5.99 -7.13 -18.13
C VAL A 18 -6.56 -8.54 -17.98
N GLY A 19 -7.73 -8.79 -18.57
CA GLY A 19 -8.36 -10.12 -18.55
C GLY A 19 -8.50 -10.68 -17.12
N LYS A 20 -7.97 -11.89 -16.90
CA LYS A 20 -8.07 -12.62 -15.62
C LYS A 20 -7.28 -11.95 -14.47
N GLU A 21 -6.21 -11.22 -14.79
CA GLU A 21 -5.38 -10.53 -13.78
C GLU A 21 -6.18 -9.49 -13.00
N ARG A 22 -7.24 -8.93 -13.60
CA ARG A 22 -8.10 -7.92 -12.95
C ARG A 22 -8.76 -8.46 -11.69
N GLU A 23 -9.25 -9.70 -11.72
CA GLU A 23 -9.87 -10.29 -10.55
C GLU A 23 -8.84 -10.66 -9.49
N GLU A 24 -7.67 -11.14 -9.90
CA GLU A 24 -6.58 -11.49 -8.99
C GLU A 24 -6.04 -10.27 -8.26
N ILE A 25 -5.72 -9.20 -8.99
CA ILE A 25 -5.27 -7.93 -8.42
C ILE A 25 -6.32 -7.35 -7.49
N LYS A 26 -7.61 -7.40 -7.87
CA LYS A 26 -8.70 -6.96 -7.01
C LYS A 26 -8.76 -7.78 -5.71
N ARG A 27 -8.68 -9.11 -5.79
CA ARG A 27 -8.65 -9.99 -4.61
C ARG A 27 -7.47 -9.67 -3.70
N THR A 28 -6.28 -9.48 -4.27
CA THR A 28 -5.09 -9.10 -3.50
C THR A 28 -5.28 -7.74 -2.83
N ALA A 29 -5.82 -6.74 -3.53
CA ALA A 29 -6.18 -5.46 -2.93
C ALA A 29 -7.16 -5.64 -1.75
N ASP A 30 -8.22 -6.43 -1.91
CA ASP A 30 -9.21 -6.70 -0.88
C ASP A 30 -8.57 -7.39 0.36
N ILE A 31 -7.69 -8.38 0.17
CA ILE A 31 -6.95 -9.08 1.23
C ILE A 31 -6.10 -8.11 2.05
N PHE A 32 -5.38 -7.22 1.37
CA PHE A 32 -4.53 -6.21 2.01
C PHE A 32 -5.32 -4.98 2.49
N ARG A 33 -6.65 -4.98 2.34
CA ARG A 33 -7.54 -3.85 2.66
C ARG A 33 -7.13 -2.56 1.93
N GLY A 34 -6.61 -2.72 0.72
CA GLY A 34 -6.38 -1.63 -0.24
C GLY A 34 -7.67 -1.20 -0.91
N ARG A 35 -7.65 -0.05 -1.55
CA ARG A 35 -8.78 0.51 -2.29
C ARG A 35 -8.34 0.78 -3.73
N ILE A 36 -9.09 0.28 -4.69
CA ILE A 36 -8.88 0.68 -6.09
C ILE A 36 -9.49 2.08 -6.25
N ILE A 37 -8.65 3.07 -6.54
CA ILE A 37 -9.04 4.49 -6.64
C ILE A 37 -9.13 4.98 -8.09
N ASP A 38 -8.55 4.25 -9.05
CA ASP A 38 -8.65 4.53 -10.47
C ASP A 38 -8.65 3.24 -11.28
N VAL A 39 -9.44 3.23 -12.36
CA VAL A 39 -9.69 2.06 -13.21
C VAL A 39 -9.70 2.46 -14.68
N THR A 40 -8.87 1.79 -15.48
CA THR A 40 -8.97 1.82 -16.94
C THR A 40 -9.16 0.39 -17.49
N GLU A 41 -9.25 0.26 -18.81
CA GLU A 41 -9.26 -1.06 -19.48
C GLU A 41 -7.99 -1.87 -19.21
N LYS A 42 -6.85 -1.20 -19.01
CA LYS A 42 -5.54 -1.84 -18.92
C LYS A 42 -4.86 -1.68 -17.57
N THR A 43 -5.37 -0.83 -16.69
CA THR A 43 -4.71 -0.48 -15.43
C THR A 43 -5.67 -0.37 -14.25
N TYR A 44 -5.12 -0.60 -13.07
CA TYR A 44 -5.68 -0.15 -11.79
C TYR A 44 -4.68 0.75 -11.08
N THR A 45 -5.18 1.75 -10.36
CA THR A 45 -4.41 2.41 -9.30
C THR A 45 -5.00 2.04 -7.96
N ILE A 46 -4.16 1.55 -7.06
CA ILE A 46 -4.56 1.02 -5.76
C ILE A 46 -3.92 1.87 -4.67
N GLU A 47 -4.74 2.33 -3.74
CA GLU A 47 -4.33 2.98 -2.50
C GLU A 47 -4.20 1.93 -1.39
N LEU A 48 -3.06 1.91 -0.71
CA LEU A 48 -2.82 1.07 0.46
C LEU A 48 -2.25 1.88 1.62
N THR A 49 -2.69 1.53 2.82
CA THR A 49 -2.13 2.06 4.07
C THR A 49 -1.73 0.92 5.00
N GLY A 50 -0.53 1.02 5.56
CA GLY A 50 0.08 -0.03 6.37
C GLY A 50 1.34 0.45 7.07
N ASP A 51 1.98 -0.43 7.84
CA ASP A 51 3.41 -0.28 8.10
C ASP A 51 4.21 -0.64 6.84
N ALA A 52 5.52 -0.36 6.85
CA ALA A 52 6.37 -0.62 5.68
C ALA A 52 6.33 -2.11 5.26
N GLY A 53 6.34 -3.02 6.23
CA GLY A 53 6.29 -4.47 5.97
C GLY A 53 5.01 -4.92 5.26
N LYS A 54 3.84 -4.38 5.64
CA LYS A 54 2.58 -4.67 4.95
C LYS A 54 2.61 -4.17 3.50
N LEU A 55 3.18 -3.00 3.25
CA LEU A 55 3.27 -2.44 1.90
C LEU A 55 4.24 -3.24 1.02
N ASP A 56 5.38 -3.63 1.59
CA ASP A 56 6.36 -4.50 0.90
C ASP A 56 5.76 -5.87 0.57
N ALA A 57 5.03 -6.46 1.52
CA ALA A 57 4.31 -7.72 1.31
C ALA A 57 3.23 -7.61 0.22
N PHE A 58 2.61 -6.43 0.05
CA PHE A 58 1.67 -6.22 -1.06
C PHE A 58 2.40 -6.21 -2.41
N ILE A 59 3.55 -5.54 -2.49
CA ILE A 59 4.39 -5.50 -3.71
C ILE A 59 4.86 -6.91 -4.08
N ASP A 60 5.21 -7.74 -3.09
CA ASP A 60 5.66 -9.11 -3.32
C ASP A 60 4.51 -10.08 -3.65
N ALA A 61 3.28 -9.76 -3.25
CA ALA A 61 2.08 -10.56 -3.54
C ALA A 61 1.52 -10.35 -4.95
N ILE A 62 2.01 -9.35 -5.69
CA ILE A 62 1.65 -9.11 -7.09
C ILE A 62 2.86 -9.37 -7.99
N ASP A 63 2.61 -9.74 -9.24
CA ASP A 63 3.69 -9.87 -10.21
C ASP A 63 4.39 -8.50 -10.42
N ARG A 64 5.68 -8.44 -10.10
CA ARG A 64 6.49 -7.23 -10.28
C ARG A 64 6.49 -6.72 -11.73
N ALA A 65 6.33 -7.60 -12.71
CA ALA A 65 6.23 -7.22 -14.13
C ALA A 65 4.90 -6.52 -14.47
N ALA A 66 3.89 -6.61 -13.60
CA ALA A 66 2.63 -5.89 -13.73
C ALA A 66 2.68 -4.49 -13.08
N ILE A 67 3.67 -4.19 -12.23
CA ILE A 67 3.80 -2.89 -11.58
C ILE A 67 4.31 -1.86 -12.60
N LEU A 68 3.54 -0.79 -12.79
CA LEU A 68 3.88 0.30 -13.70
C LEU A 68 4.50 1.49 -12.95
N GLU A 69 4.00 1.77 -11.76
CA GLU A 69 4.40 2.93 -10.97
C GLU A 69 4.10 2.68 -9.48
N THR A 70 4.97 3.19 -8.59
CA THR A 70 4.74 3.14 -7.14
C THR A 70 5.17 4.47 -6.53
N VAL A 71 4.29 5.06 -5.72
CA VAL A 71 4.55 6.29 -4.98
C VAL A 71 4.29 6.01 -3.50
N ARG A 72 5.25 6.39 -2.66
CA ARG A 72 5.28 6.11 -1.23
C ARG A 72 5.51 7.41 -0.47
N THR A 73 4.74 7.64 0.60
CA THR A 73 4.91 8.83 1.45
C THR A 73 6.10 8.72 2.39
N GLY A 74 6.64 7.51 2.58
CA GLY A 74 7.50 7.21 3.72
C GLY A 74 6.71 7.07 5.03
N ALA A 75 7.40 6.62 6.07
CA ALA A 75 6.80 6.35 7.36
C ALA A 75 6.46 7.66 8.11
N SER A 76 5.21 7.78 8.55
CA SER A 76 4.77 8.74 9.56
C SER A 76 4.52 8.00 10.86
N GLY A 77 5.15 8.46 11.94
CA GLY A 77 5.11 7.79 13.24
C GLY A 77 4.66 8.71 14.36
N ILE A 78 3.95 8.14 15.34
CA ILE A 78 3.59 8.83 16.58
C ILE A 78 3.91 7.94 17.78
N GLY A 79 4.42 8.56 18.85
CA GLY A 79 4.64 7.89 20.13
C GLY A 79 3.33 7.31 20.67
N ARG A 80 3.39 6.11 21.26
CA ARG A 80 2.21 5.50 21.89
C ARG A 80 1.98 6.06 23.29
N GLY A 81 0.71 6.16 23.68
CA GLY A 81 0.30 6.56 25.03
C GLY A 81 0.68 8.00 25.34
N GLU A 82 1.24 8.22 26.53
CA GLU A 82 1.58 9.55 27.04
C GLU A 82 2.83 10.18 26.43
N ARG A 83 3.50 9.48 25.49
CA ARG A 83 4.69 10.00 24.81
C ARG A 83 4.29 11.00 23.72
N ILE A 84 4.39 12.29 24.04
CA ILE A 84 4.00 13.38 23.14
C ILE A 84 5.26 14.12 22.65
N LEU A 85 5.41 14.24 21.32
CA LEU A 85 6.34 15.18 20.70
C LEU A 85 5.62 16.52 20.55
N ARG A 86 6.06 17.55 21.27
CA ARG A 86 5.50 18.91 21.17
C ARG A 86 6.20 19.66 20.04
N VAL A 87 5.39 20.42 19.28
CA VAL A 87 5.85 21.38 18.27
C VAL A 87 6.22 22.69 18.94
#